data_AF-A0A961C8R2-F1
#
_entry.id   AF-A0A961C8R2-F1
#
_cell.length_a   1.000
_cell.length_b   1.000
_cell.length_c   1.000
_cell.angle_alpha   90.00
_cell.angle_beta   90.00
_cell.angle_gamma   90.00
#
_symmetry.space_group_name_H-M   'P 1'
#
loop_
_entity.id
_entity.type
_entity.pdbx_description
1 polymer ?
#
loop_
_entity_poly.entity_id
_entity_poly.type
_entity_poly.pdbx_seq_one_letter_code
_entity_poly.pdbx_strand_id
1 'polypeptide(L)'
;MEKRETGRGSERTRFGLLVGTPSDLTDGLETLAALQFLPTVSEILDRYDPHEPSERTYVIANGTLWADTAGTTLADRPNIVPLLVSVGLPRGEDPSNPLVISNEAREYFAANGPIGCRDSTTVDVLAEAGVPAYLSGCLTMTFPEYNGRRSGSFVFVDVAEEVRDSVCRSLGVESMDIRTMTAQMPGLPGGLNRRFVRLRQMAEARRILRLCERSATVVTTHS
;
A
#
# COMPACT_ATOMS: atom_id res chain seq x y z
N MET A 1 13.18 -8.31 56.25
CA MET A 1 13.40 -9.08 55.00
C MET A 1 12.38 -8.57 53.99
N GLU A 2 12.70 -7.44 53.36
CA GLU A 2 11.84 -6.77 52.38
C GLU A 2 11.93 -7.49 51.04
N LYS A 3 10.78 -7.94 50.53
CA LYS A 3 10.65 -8.45 49.16
C LYS A 3 10.84 -7.27 48.22
N ARG A 4 11.93 -7.28 47.44
CA ARG A 4 12.10 -6.40 46.28
C ARG A 4 11.03 -6.76 45.26
N GLU A 5 10.13 -5.82 44.98
CA GLU A 5 9.31 -5.83 43.78
C GLU A 5 10.24 -5.72 42.56
N THR A 6 10.36 -6.82 41.82
CA THR A 6 10.94 -6.81 40.48
C THR A 6 9.99 -6.03 39.57
N GLY A 7 10.41 -4.83 39.19
CA GLY A 7 9.67 -3.98 38.26
C GLY A 7 9.32 -4.73 36.97
N ARG A 8 8.06 -4.61 36.56
CA ARG A 8 7.60 -4.89 35.20
C ARG A 8 8.50 -4.10 34.25
N GLY A 9 9.35 -4.78 33.48
CA GLY A 9 10.04 -4.17 32.34
C GLY A 9 8.97 -3.57 31.43
N SER A 10 9.11 -2.30 31.03
CA SER A 10 8.14 -1.66 30.15
C SER A 10 8.10 -2.46 28.84
N GLU A 11 6.96 -3.09 28.55
CA GLU A 11 6.74 -3.79 27.30
C GLU A 11 6.97 -2.82 26.14
N ARG A 12 7.97 -3.09 25.31
CA ARG A 12 8.35 -2.18 24.22
C ARG A 12 7.27 -2.22 23.16
N THR A 13 6.69 -1.08 22.81
CA THR A 13 5.70 -1.00 21.73
C THR A 13 6.25 -1.60 20.44
N ARG A 14 5.49 -2.52 19.84
CA ARG A 14 5.87 -3.22 18.61
C ARG A 14 5.13 -2.64 17.42
N PHE A 15 5.85 -2.55 16.30
CA PHE A 15 5.31 -2.03 15.04
C PHE A 15 5.58 -3.02 13.91
N GLY A 16 4.51 -3.42 13.22
CA GLY A 16 4.56 -4.29 12.07
C GLY A 16 4.59 -3.48 10.77
N LEU A 17 5.45 -3.87 9.84
CA LEU A 17 5.41 -3.34 8.48
C LEU A 17 4.50 -4.20 7.62
N LEU A 18 3.34 -3.66 7.23
CA LEU A 18 2.41 -4.33 6.33
C LEU A 18 2.97 -4.33 4.90
N VAL A 19 2.92 -5.48 4.23
CA VAL A 19 3.29 -5.65 2.82
C VAL A 19 2.16 -6.31 2.05
N GLY A 20 1.91 -5.83 0.82
CA GLY A 20 0.84 -6.33 -0.05
C GLY A 20 1.29 -7.44 -1.01
N THR A 21 0.76 -7.45 -2.24
CA THR A 21 1.09 -8.42 -3.29
C THR A 21 2.57 -8.33 -3.67
N PRO A 22 3.37 -9.41 -3.59
CA PRO A 22 4.82 -9.35 -3.80
C PRO A 22 5.27 -8.87 -5.19
N SER A 23 4.45 -9.10 -6.23
CA SER A 23 4.73 -8.66 -7.59
C SER A 23 4.25 -7.24 -7.89
N ASP A 24 3.49 -6.61 -6.99
CA ASP A 24 2.90 -5.30 -7.26
C ASP A 24 3.79 -4.18 -6.69
N LEU A 25 4.29 -3.30 -7.55
CA LEU A 25 5.12 -2.18 -7.15
C LEU A 25 4.31 -1.04 -6.54
N THR A 26 3.00 -0.93 -6.80
CA THR A 26 2.12 0.05 -6.16
C THR A 26 1.93 -0.27 -4.67
N ASP A 27 1.68 -1.54 -4.32
CA ASP A 27 1.72 -2.02 -2.92
C ASP A 27 3.11 -1.80 -2.31
N GLY A 28 4.16 -1.92 -3.12
CA GLY A 28 5.53 -1.61 -2.72
C GLY A 28 5.75 -0.14 -2.37
N LEU A 29 5.18 0.78 -3.14
CA LEU A 29 5.21 2.22 -2.85
C LEU A 29 4.42 2.55 -1.58
N GLU A 30 3.25 1.95 -1.39
CA GLU A 30 2.46 2.09 -0.16
C GLU A 30 3.25 1.61 1.07
N THR A 31 3.94 0.47 0.96
CA THR A 31 4.81 -0.05 2.03
C THR A 31 5.95 0.93 2.34
N LEU A 32 6.60 1.49 1.31
CA LEU A 32 7.65 2.49 1.48
C LEU A 32 7.12 3.76 2.15
N ALA A 33 5.89 4.16 1.85
CA ALA A 33 5.26 5.32 2.46
C ALA A 33 5.00 5.09 3.95
N ALA A 34 4.42 3.93 4.32
CA ALA A 34 4.18 3.54 5.71
C ALA A 34 5.48 3.47 6.53
N LEU A 35 6.56 2.92 5.95
CA LEU A 35 7.84 2.76 6.61
C LEU A 35 8.43 4.08 7.13
N GLN A 36 8.11 5.22 6.51
CA GLN A 36 8.57 6.55 6.95
C GLN A 36 8.07 6.94 8.35
N PHE A 37 6.96 6.36 8.79
CA PHE A 37 6.30 6.68 10.05
C PHE A 37 6.59 5.66 11.16
N LEU A 38 7.21 4.52 10.84
CA LEU A 38 7.49 3.48 11.81
C LEU A 38 8.82 3.78 12.52
N PRO A 39 8.83 3.94 13.87
CA PRO A 39 10.07 4.19 14.61
C PRO A 39 11.00 2.98 14.61
N THR A 40 10.43 1.77 14.51
CA THR A 40 11.12 0.50 14.36
C THR A 40 10.24 -0.45 13.56
N VAL A 41 10.83 -1.46 12.92
CA VAL A 41 10.07 -2.59 12.36
C VAL A 41 10.38 -3.82 13.20
N SER A 42 9.40 -4.24 14.00
CA SER A 42 9.50 -5.46 14.82
C SER A 42 9.31 -6.72 13.96
N GLU A 43 8.45 -6.64 12.94
CA GLU A 43 8.12 -7.75 12.06
C GLU A 43 7.55 -7.25 10.72
N ILE A 44 7.69 -8.06 9.67
CA ILE A 44 7.05 -7.83 8.36
C ILE A 44 5.81 -8.71 8.29
N LEU A 45 4.65 -8.10 8.08
CA LEU A 45 3.35 -8.77 8.05
C LEU A 45 2.79 -8.70 6.64
N ASP A 46 2.53 -9.86 6.07
CA ASP A 46 1.96 -9.98 4.73
C ASP A 46 0.43 -9.89 4.84
N ARG A 47 -0.18 -8.98 4.08
CA ARG A 47 -1.61 -8.66 4.18
C ARG A 47 -2.46 -9.91 3.98
N TYR A 48 -2.03 -10.79 3.08
CA TYR A 48 -2.76 -11.99 2.63
C TYR A 48 -2.24 -13.29 3.24
N ASP A 49 -1.32 -13.21 4.20
CA ASP A 49 -0.81 -14.38 4.92
C ASP A 49 -1.50 -14.50 6.29
N PRO A 50 -1.88 -15.72 6.72
CA PRO A 50 -2.57 -15.92 7.98
C PRO A 50 -1.64 -15.81 9.20
N HIS A 51 -0.35 -15.52 9.02
CA HIS A 51 0.59 -15.36 10.12
C HIS A 51 0.10 -14.28 11.09
N GLU A 52 -0.05 -14.72 12.34
CA GLU A 52 -0.47 -13.93 13.48
C GLU A 52 0.75 -13.62 14.37
N PRO A 53 1.05 -12.34 14.65
CA PRO A 53 2.12 -11.97 15.58
C PRO A 53 1.92 -12.59 16.96
N SER A 54 3.00 -13.00 17.63
CA SER A 54 2.92 -13.57 18.99
C SER A 54 2.59 -12.55 20.08
N GLU A 55 2.76 -11.26 19.80
CA GLU A 55 2.59 -10.15 20.72
C GLU A 55 1.83 -9.02 20.03
N ARG A 56 1.13 -8.20 20.83
CA ARG A 56 0.37 -7.04 20.36
C ARG A 56 1.25 -6.12 19.51
N THR A 57 0.86 -5.89 18.26
CA THR A 57 1.66 -5.22 17.24
C THR A 57 0.82 -4.18 16.50
N TYR A 58 1.26 -2.93 16.50
CA TYR A 58 0.60 -1.83 15.80
C TYR A 58 0.98 -1.84 14.32
N VAL A 59 0.01 -1.64 13.43
CA VAL A 59 0.22 -1.71 11.98
C VAL A 59 -0.49 -0.56 11.30
N ILE A 60 0.21 0.19 10.44
CA ILE A 60 -0.43 1.12 9.51
C ILE A 60 -1.16 0.26 8.47
N ALA A 61 -2.49 0.18 8.60
CA ALA A 61 -3.34 -0.67 7.78
C ALA A 61 -3.93 0.18 6.65
N ASN A 62 -3.19 0.25 5.54
CA ASN A 62 -3.53 1.03 4.36
C ASN A 62 -3.69 0.16 3.10
N GLY A 63 -4.15 0.79 2.03
CA GLY A 63 -4.38 0.17 0.73
C GLY A 63 -5.76 -0.48 0.65
N THR A 64 -5.95 -1.33 -0.34
CA THR A 64 -7.21 -2.08 -0.50
C THR A 64 -7.27 -3.21 0.54
N LEU A 65 -8.20 -3.09 1.49
CA LEU A 65 -8.44 -4.12 2.51
C LEU A 65 -9.68 -4.94 2.14
N TRP A 66 -9.81 -6.17 2.66
CA TRP A 66 -10.91 -7.10 2.33
C TRP A 66 -11.04 -7.49 0.85
N ALA A 67 -9.99 -7.32 0.03
CA ALA A 67 -9.93 -7.92 -1.30
C ALA A 67 -9.88 -9.46 -1.18
N ASP A 68 -10.98 -10.12 -1.56
CA ASP A 68 -11.26 -11.55 -1.41
C ASP A 68 -10.31 -12.45 -2.23
N THR A 69 -9.05 -12.54 -1.81
CA THR A 69 -7.99 -13.20 -2.60
C THR A 69 -7.27 -14.33 -1.86
N ALA A 70 -7.40 -14.42 -0.54
CA ALA A 70 -6.65 -15.40 0.27
C ALA A 70 -7.45 -16.06 1.41
N GLY A 71 -8.71 -15.68 1.63
CA GLY A 71 -9.53 -16.25 2.71
C GLY A 71 -9.03 -15.94 4.13
N THR A 72 -8.14 -14.95 4.29
CA THR A 72 -7.70 -14.43 5.59
C THR A 72 -7.69 -12.90 5.56
N THR A 73 -8.10 -12.29 6.67
CA THR A 73 -8.20 -10.83 6.80
C THR A 73 -7.39 -10.33 8.00
N LEU A 74 -7.42 -9.03 8.27
CA LEU A 74 -6.87 -8.50 9.53
C LEU A 74 -7.76 -8.83 10.73
N ALA A 75 -9.02 -9.25 10.52
CA ALA A 75 -9.92 -9.67 11.60
C ALA A 75 -9.51 -11.01 12.23
N ASP A 76 -8.88 -11.90 11.47
CA ASP A 76 -8.40 -13.20 11.96
C ASP A 76 -7.15 -13.10 12.85
N ARG A 77 -6.63 -11.87 13.03
CA ARG A 77 -5.31 -11.58 13.59
C ARG A 77 -5.40 -10.68 14.84
N PRO A 78 -5.85 -11.20 15.99
CA PRO A 78 -6.22 -10.40 17.17
C PRO A 78 -5.09 -9.61 17.83
N ASN A 79 -3.83 -9.98 17.61
CA ASN A 79 -2.66 -9.25 18.09
C ASN A 79 -2.29 -8.08 17.17
N ILE A 80 -2.87 -7.99 15.97
CA ILE A 80 -2.74 -6.80 15.13
C ILE A 80 -3.66 -5.70 15.67
N VAL A 81 -3.06 -4.56 16.00
CA VAL A 81 -3.78 -3.31 16.29
C VAL A 81 -3.71 -2.44 15.04
N PRO A 82 -4.78 -2.37 14.24
CA PRO A 82 -4.75 -1.64 12.98
C PRO A 82 -4.85 -0.12 13.25
N LEU A 83 -4.03 0.65 12.53
CA LEU A 83 -4.17 2.09 12.36
C LEU A 83 -4.75 2.30 10.96
N LEU A 84 -6.08 2.44 10.89
CA LEU A 84 -6.84 2.44 9.65
C LEU A 84 -6.76 3.82 8.98
N VAL A 85 -5.87 3.93 7.99
CA VAL A 85 -5.63 5.17 7.23
C VAL A 85 -5.32 4.82 5.78
N SER A 86 -5.72 5.67 4.85
CA SER A 86 -5.61 5.41 3.41
C SER A 86 -6.22 4.06 2.99
N VAL A 87 -7.34 3.69 3.61
CA VAL A 87 -8.07 2.44 3.35
C VAL A 87 -8.93 2.61 2.11
N GLY A 88 -8.80 1.68 1.17
CA GLY A 88 -9.74 1.48 0.07
C GLY A 88 -10.56 0.21 0.26
N LEU A 89 -11.78 0.20 -0.27
CA LEU A 89 -12.58 -1.02 -0.40
C LEU A 89 -12.29 -1.70 -1.74
N PRO A 90 -12.40 -3.04 -1.81
CA PRO A 90 -12.14 -3.76 -3.05
C PRO A 90 -13.24 -3.44 -4.05
N ARG A 91 -12.85 -3.10 -5.27
CA ARG A 91 -13.76 -3.00 -6.43
C ARG A 91 -13.80 -4.36 -7.11
N GLY A 92 -14.99 -4.78 -7.53
CA GLY A 92 -15.12 -5.95 -8.40
C GLY A 92 -14.45 -5.72 -9.76
N GLU A 93 -14.34 -6.77 -10.58
CA GLU A 93 -13.69 -6.70 -11.90
C GLU A 93 -14.35 -5.69 -12.85
N ASP A 94 -15.66 -5.45 -12.69
CA ASP A 94 -16.40 -4.42 -13.41
C ASP A 94 -16.38 -3.10 -12.61
N PRO A 95 -15.71 -2.04 -13.12
CA PRO A 95 -15.67 -0.73 -12.45
C PRO A 95 -17.03 -0.05 -12.31
N SER A 96 -18.04 -0.50 -13.07
CA SER A 96 -19.42 -0.02 -12.96
C SER A 96 -20.17 -0.64 -11.79
N ASN A 97 -19.66 -1.73 -11.20
CA ASN A 97 -20.25 -2.31 -10.01
C ASN A 97 -20.09 -1.35 -8.82
N PRO A 98 -21.16 -1.17 -8.02
CA PRO A 98 -21.06 -0.37 -6.81
C PRO A 98 -20.03 -0.99 -5.85
N LEU A 99 -19.28 -0.13 -5.17
CA LEU A 99 -18.47 -0.56 -4.05
C LEU A 99 -19.40 -1.05 -2.93
N VAL A 100 -19.19 -2.29 -2.47
CA VAL A 100 -19.98 -2.90 -1.42
C VAL A 100 -19.05 -3.33 -0.29
N ILE A 101 -19.48 -3.05 0.94
CA ILE A 101 -18.81 -3.53 2.14
C ILE A 101 -19.49 -4.81 2.64
N SER A 102 -18.69 -5.83 2.95
CA SER A 102 -19.18 -7.05 3.59
C SER A 102 -19.56 -6.81 5.05
N ASN A 103 -20.45 -7.63 5.62
CA ASN A 103 -20.81 -7.53 7.04
C ASN A 103 -19.60 -7.67 7.97
N GLU A 104 -18.69 -8.60 7.66
CA GLU A 104 -17.45 -8.81 8.41
C GLU A 104 -16.55 -7.57 8.38
N ALA A 105 -16.32 -7.00 7.19
CA ALA A 105 -15.53 -5.78 7.06
C ALA A 105 -16.17 -4.61 7.83
N ARG A 106 -17.50 -4.48 7.75
CA ARG A 106 -18.26 -3.45 8.46
C ARG A 106 -18.09 -3.57 9.97
N GLU A 107 -18.23 -4.78 10.52
CA GLU A 107 -18.05 -5.05 11.95
C GLU A 107 -16.62 -4.76 12.39
N TYR A 108 -15.63 -5.20 11.62
CA TYR A 108 -14.22 -4.92 11.92
C TYR A 108 -13.90 -3.43 11.91
N PHE A 109 -14.33 -2.70 10.88
CA PHE A 109 -14.09 -1.26 10.77
C PHE A 109 -14.84 -0.47 11.84
N ALA A 110 -16.08 -0.86 12.18
CA ALA A 110 -16.81 -0.23 13.28
C ALA A 110 -16.10 -0.42 14.63
N ALA A 111 -15.49 -1.58 14.86
CA ALA A 111 -14.77 -1.89 16.10
C ALA A 111 -13.40 -1.19 16.23
N ASN A 112 -12.77 -0.84 15.11
CA ASN A 112 -11.40 -0.31 15.07
C ASN A 112 -11.29 1.13 14.53
N GLY A 113 -12.42 1.76 14.20
CA GLY A 113 -12.47 3.10 13.60
C GLY A 113 -12.12 4.25 14.56
N PRO A 114 -12.12 5.50 14.06
CA PRO A 114 -12.58 5.93 12.74
C PRO A 114 -11.64 5.56 11.60
N ILE A 115 -12.18 5.46 10.39
CA ILE A 115 -11.45 5.00 9.19
C ILE A 115 -10.96 6.19 8.37
N GLY A 116 -9.64 6.30 8.16
CA GLY A 116 -9.09 7.17 7.13
C GLY A 116 -9.19 6.50 5.77
N CYS A 117 -10.02 7.03 4.87
CA CYS A 117 -10.26 6.49 3.54
C CYS A 117 -9.27 7.03 2.51
N ARG A 118 -8.94 6.21 1.51
CA ARG A 118 -8.10 6.57 0.37
C ARG A 118 -8.82 7.50 -0.60
N ASP A 119 -10.12 7.31 -0.79
CA ASP A 119 -10.96 8.05 -1.72
C ASP A 119 -12.35 8.36 -1.12
N SER A 120 -13.05 9.32 -1.73
CA SER A 120 -14.37 9.77 -1.27
C SER A 120 -15.45 8.71 -1.43
N THR A 121 -15.38 7.89 -2.49
CA THR A 121 -16.35 6.80 -2.67
C THR A 121 -16.32 5.81 -1.50
N THR A 122 -15.12 5.51 -0.99
CA THR A 122 -14.96 4.66 0.20
C THR A 122 -15.50 5.34 1.46
N VAL A 123 -15.38 6.67 1.59
CA VAL A 123 -16.03 7.43 2.68
C VAL A 123 -17.54 7.25 2.62
N ASP A 124 -18.14 7.47 1.45
CA ASP A 124 -19.59 7.42 1.26
C ASP A 124 -20.14 6.03 1.59
N VAL A 125 -19.52 4.97 1.08
CA VAL A 125 -19.92 3.58 1.33
C VAL A 125 -19.83 3.22 2.82
N LEU A 126 -18.78 3.65 3.51
CA LEU A 126 -18.64 3.40 4.95
C LEU A 126 -19.65 4.20 5.76
N ALA A 127 -19.91 5.45 5.39
CA ALA A 127 -20.89 6.31 6.05
C ALA A 127 -22.32 5.75 5.91
N GLU A 128 -22.69 5.29 4.72
CA GLU A 128 -23.97 4.61 4.46
C GLU A 128 -24.13 3.32 5.30
N ALA A 129 -23.02 2.62 5.56
CA ALA A 129 -22.98 1.44 6.42
C ALA A 129 -22.94 1.75 7.93
N GLY A 130 -22.96 3.03 8.32
CA GLY A 130 -22.91 3.49 9.71
C GLY A 130 -21.52 3.40 10.35
N VAL A 131 -20.46 3.32 9.55
CA VAL A 131 -19.06 3.28 10.01
C VAL A 131 -18.44 4.69 9.93
N PRO A 132 -17.96 5.26 11.05
CA PRO A 132 -17.31 6.56 11.03
C PRO A 132 -16.05 6.58 10.15
N ALA A 133 -16.04 7.43 9.13
CA ALA A 133 -14.99 7.53 8.14
C ALA A 133 -14.67 8.98 7.77
N TYR A 134 -13.44 9.25 7.36
CA TYR A 134 -12.98 10.55 6.87
C TYR A 134 -12.03 10.38 5.69
N LEU A 135 -11.93 11.38 4.82
CA LEU A 135 -10.98 11.34 3.70
C LEU A 135 -9.56 11.61 4.20
N SER A 136 -8.66 10.66 3.97
CA SER A 136 -7.22 10.78 4.29
C SER A 136 -6.32 10.84 3.06
N GLY A 137 -6.80 10.39 1.90
CA GLY A 137 -6.00 10.28 0.68
C GLY A 137 -5.09 9.05 0.68
N CYS A 138 -4.39 8.81 -0.44
CA CYS A 138 -3.46 7.68 -0.54
C CYS A 138 -2.21 7.94 0.32
N LEU A 139 -1.69 6.90 0.99
CA LEU A 139 -0.56 7.03 1.90
C LEU A 139 0.70 7.54 1.17
N THR A 140 0.83 7.23 -0.12
CA THR A 140 1.93 7.70 -0.97
C THR A 140 1.97 9.23 -1.16
N MET A 141 0.88 9.95 -0.86
CA MET A 141 0.88 11.42 -0.83
C MET A 141 1.77 12.00 0.29
N THR A 142 2.21 11.16 1.22
CA THR A 142 3.14 11.54 2.29
C THR A 142 4.60 11.52 1.87
N PHE A 143 4.93 11.07 0.65
CA PHE A 143 6.30 11.18 0.16
C PHE A 143 6.72 12.65 0.09
N PRO A 144 7.98 12.96 0.46
CA PRO A 144 8.47 14.33 0.40
C PRO A 144 8.48 14.83 -1.04
N GLU A 145 8.24 16.13 -1.21
CA GLU A 145 8.32 16.75 -2.52
C GLU A 145 9.74 16.64 -3.10
N TYR A 146 9.83 16.18 -4.35
CA TYR A 146 11.11 16.12 -5.05
C TYR A 146 11.51 17.52 -5.54
N ASN A 147 12.57 18.06 -4.93
CA ASN A 147 13.14 19.37 -5.23
C ASN A 147 14.42 19.31 -6.09
N GLY A 148 14.76 18.13 -6.64
CA GLY A 148 15.94 17.96 -7.49
C GLY A 148 15.70 18.37 -8.94
N ARG A 149 16.75 18.29 -9.77
CA ARG A 149 16.63 18.50 -11.21
C ARG A 149 15.86 17.34 -11.85
N ARG A 150 14.88 17.65 -12.69
CA ARG A 150 14.21 16.69 -13.57
C ARG A 150 14.99 16.52 -14.88
N SER A 151 15.09 15.30 -15.38
CA SER A 151 15.54 14.99 -16.73
C SER A 151 14.46 15.36 -17.76
N GLY A 152 14.85 15.52 -19.03
CA GLY A 152 13.89 15.69 -20.14
C GLY A 152 13.23 14.39 -20.58
N SER A 153 13.22 13.35 -19.74
CA SER A 153 12.72 12.03 -20.10
C SER A 153 11.22 11.89 -19.85
N PHE A 154 10.56 11.12 -20.70
CA PHE A 154 9.16 10.73 -20.57
C PHE A 154 9.08 9.30 -20.06
N VAL A 155 8.26 9.08 -19.03
CA VAL A 155 8.07 7.76 -18.42
C VAL A 155 6.62 7.33 -18.60
N PHE A 156 6.41 6.17 -19.21
CA PHE A 156 5.12 5.54 -19.40
C PHE A 156 5.03 4.30 -18.50
N VAL A 157 4.04 4.25 -17.61
CA VAL A 157 3.84 3.13 -16.67
C VAL A 157 2.50 2.47 -16.96
N ASP A 158 2.54 1.21 -17.40
CA ASP A 158 1.37 0.40 -17.78
C ASP A 158 0.47 1.05 -18.84
N VAL A 159 1.10 1.76 -19.78
CA VAL A 159 0.43 2.39 -20.93
C VAL A 159 0.65 1.52 -22.17
N ALA A 160 -0.42 1.19 -22.89
CA ALA A 160 -0.36 0.46 -24.16
C ALA A 160 0.49 1.22 -25.19
N GLU A 161 1.20 0.49 -26.06
CA GLU A 161 2.15 1.08 -27.01
C GLU A 161 1.46 2.05 -27.96
N GLU A 162 0.23 1.75 -28.39
CA GLU A 162 -0.54 2.60 -29.30
C GLU A 162 -0.88 3.95 -28.66
N VAL A 163 -1.21 3.93 -27.35
CA VAL A 163 -1.50 5.14 -26.57
C VAL A 163 -0.22 5.93 -26.34
N ARG A 164 0.88 5.27 -25.95
CA ARG A 164 2.21 5.89 -25.82
C ARG A 164 2.59 6.62 -27.12
N ASP A 165 2.50 5.93 -28.24
CA ASP A 165 2.89 6.46 -29.55
C ASP A 165 1.99 7.62 -29.97
N SER A 166 0.69 7.53 -29.69
CA SER A 166 -0.26 8.63 -29.91
C SER A 166 0.09 9.87 -29.08
N VAL A 167 0.39 9.70 -27.79
CA VAL A 167 0.83 10.79 -26.91
C VAL A 167 2.15 11.39 -27.40
N CYS A 168 3.14 10.55 -27.76
CA CYS A 168 4.44 11.04 -28.22
C CYS A 168 4.31 11.86 -29.51
N ARG A 169 3.52 11.39 -30.49
CA ARG A 169 3.23 12.14 -31.72
C ARG A 169 2.50 13.45 -31.46
N SER A 170 1.50 13.43 -30.57
CA SER A 170 0.70 14.62 -30.25
C SER A 170 1.53 15.72 -29.57
N LEU A 171 2.55 15.33 -28.80
CA LEU A 171 3.44 16.24 -28.10
C LEU A 171 4.71 16.60 -28.91
N GLY A 172 4.98 15.91 -30.02
CA GLY A 172 6.20 16.10 -30.82
C GLY A 172 7.49 15.70 -30.09
N VAL A 173 7.43 14.65 -29.26
CA VAL A 173 8.52 14.23 -28.35
C VAL A 173 9.15 12.89 -28.71
N GLU A 174 8.95 12.41 -29.94
CA GLU A 174 9.44 11.10 -30.41
C GLU A 174 10.98 10.98 -30.40
N SER A 175 11.69 12.11 -30.38
CA SER A 175 13.15 12.17 -30.28
C SER A 175 13.68 12.28 -28.84
N MET A 176 12.80 12.35 -27.83
CA MET A 176 13.18 12.45 -26.42
C MET A 176 13.53 11.07 -25.82
N ASP A 177 14.12 11.08 -24.61
CA ASP A 177 14.33 9.85 -23.82
C ASP A 177 12.99 9.30 -23.33
N ILE A 178 12.43 8.33 -24.06
CA ILE A 178 11.16 7.66 -23.74
C ILE A 178 11.45 6.34 -23.03
N ARG A 179 10.82 6.14 -21.87
CA ARG A 179 10.96 4.92 -21.07
C ARG A 179 9.59 4.31 -20.82
N THR A 180 9.45 3.03 -21.11
CA THR A 180 8.23 2.27 -20.79
C THR A 180 8.54 1.29 -19.67
N MET A 181 7.63 1.14 -18.72
CA MET A 181 7.73 0.17 -17.64
C MET A 181 6.35 -0.30 -17.19
N THR A 182 6.36 -1.32 -16.33
CA THR A 182 5.16 -1.84 -15.68
C THR A 182 5.32 -1.79 -14.17
N ALA A 183 4.23 -1.55 -13.46
CA ALA A 183 4.15 -1.69 -12.01
C ALA A 183 4.12 -3.16 -11.56
N GLN A 184 4.06 -4.13 -12.49
CA GLN A 184 4.11 -5.54 -12.18
C GLN A 184 5.53 -6.09 -12.33
N MET A 185 6.04 -6.69 -11.26
CA MET A 185 7.33 -7.36 -11.27
C MET A 185 7.20 -8.71 -11.96
N PRO A 186 8.22 -9.12 -12.75
CA PRO A 186 8.30 -10.47 -13.25
C PRO A 186 8.22 -11.49 -12.10
N GLY A 187 7.41 -12.53 -12.32
CA GLY A 187 7.27 -13.66 -11.41
C GLY A 187 8.63 -14.24 -11.06
N LEU A 188 8.79 -14.62 -9.79
CA LEU A 188 10.00 -15.26 -9.31
C LEU A 188 9.83 -16.79 -9.29
N PRO A 189 10.93 -17.55 -9.43
CA PRO A 189 10.90 -18.99 -9.19
C PRO A 189 10.29 -19.31 -7.82
N GLY A 190 9.49 -20.38 -7.75
CA GLY A 190 8.93 -20.86 -6.49
C GLY A 190 10.02 -21.26 -5.48
N GLY A 191 9.69 -21.21 -4.19
CA GLY A 191 10.60 -21.64 -3.11
C GLY A 191 11.67 -20.62 -2.71
N LEU A 192 11.68 -19.43 -3.31
CA LEU A 192 12.55 -18.34 -2.87
C LEU A 192 12.17 -17.84 -1.47
N ASN A 193 13.18 -17.42 -0.72
CA ASN A 193 13.00 -16.87 0.62
C ASN A 193 12.12 -15.61 0.57
N ARG A 194 11.03 -15.57 1.34
CA ARG A 194 10.10 -14.42 1.40
C ARG A 194 10.78 -13.09 1.67
N ARG A 195 11.81 -13.07 2.54
CA ARG A 195 12.58 -11.84 2.83
C ARG A 195 13.30 -11.33 1.59
N PHE A 196 13.84 -12.22 0.76
CA PHE A 196 14.47 -11.83 -0.50
C PHE A 196 13.45 -11.26 -1.49
N VAL A 197 12.28 -11.89 -1.61
CA VAL A 197 11.18 -11.38 -2.45
C VAL A 197 10.78 -9.96 -2.04
N ARG A 198 10.59 -9.72 -0.73
CA ARG A 198 10.23 -8.40 -0.21
C ARG A 198 11.35 -7.36 -0.39
N LEU A 199 12.61 -7.75 -0.18
CA LEU A 199 13.74 -6.87 -0.44
C LEU A 199 13.80 -6.44 -1.91
N ARG A 200 13.59 -7.37 -2.85
CA ARG A 200 13.52 -7.07 -4.29
C ARG A 200 12.37 -6.12 -4.60
N GLN A 201 11.17 -6.38 -4.05
CA GLN A 201 10.00 -5.52 -4.24
C GLN A 201 10.27 -4.08 -3.78
N MET A 202 10.79 -3.90 -2.57
CA MET A 202 11.11 -2.57 -2.04
C MET A 202 12.19 -1.86 -2.86
N ALA A 203 13.21 -2.60 -3.33
CA ALA A 203 14.26 -2.04 -4.17
C ALA A 203 13.72 -1.54 -5.52
N GLU A 204 12.86 -2.32 -6.18
CA GLU A 204 12.23 -1.93 -7.44
C GLU A 204 11.20 -0.82 -7.27
N ALA A 205 10.38 -0.85 -6.21
CA ALA A 205 9.45 0.24 -5.90
C ALA A 205 10.20 1.56 -5.70
N ARG A 206 11.32 1.55 -4.95
CA ARG A 206 12.20 2.71 -4.78
C ARG A 206 12.87 3.12 -6.10
N ARG A 207 13.12 2.19 -7.01
CA ARG A 207 13.70 2.46 -8.35
C ARG A 207 12.69 3.19 -9.23
N ILE A 208 11.45 2.71 -9.30
CA ILE A 208 10.37 3.35 -10.05
C ILE A 208 10.06 4.73 -9.46
N LEU A 209 9.92 4.85 -8.13
CA LEU A 209 9.68 6.14 -7.47
C LEU A 209 10.71 7.19 -7.92
N ARG A 210 12.01 6.87 -7.81
CA ARG A 210 13.09 7.78 -8.21
C ARG A 210 13.09 8.10 -9.70
N LEU A 211 12.67 7.16 -10.54
CA LEU A 211 12.60 7.37 -11.97
C LEU A 211 11.45 8.34 -12.32
N CYS A 212 10.28 8.13 -11.73
CA CYS A 212 9.13 9.01 -11.86
C CYS A 212 9.44 10.41 -11.32
N GLU A 213 9.98 10.52 -10.10
CA GLU A 213 10.42 11.78 -9.49
C GLU A 213 11.42 12.53 -10.38
N ARG A 214 12.31 11.83 -11.09
CA ARG A 214 13.31 12.49 -11.93
C ARG A 214 12.81 12.83 -13.32
N SER A 215 11.75 12.20 -13.81
CA SER A 215 11.25 12.43 -15.17
C SER A 215 10.62 13.80 -15.34
N ALA A 216 10.60 14.32 -16.57
CA ALA A 216 9.85 15.53 -16.90
C ALA A 216 8.34 15.26 -16.85
N THR A 217 7.94 14.11 -17.37
CA THR A 217 6.55 13.71 -17.54
C THR A 217 6.41 12.23 -17.22
N VAL A 218 5.40 11.90 -16.40
CA VAL A 218 4.94 10.52 -16.19
C VAL A 218 3.53 10.39 -16.77
N VAL A 219 3.30 9.35 -17.55
CA VAL A 219 1.98 8.98 -18.07
C VAL A 219 1.66 7.58 -17.57
N THR A 220 0.48 7.40 -16.98
CA THR A 220 0.05 6.10 -16.46
C THR A 220 -1.45 5.93 -16.58
N THR A 221 -1.90 4.67 -16.58
CA THR A 221 -3.31 4.26 -16.56
C THR A 221 -3.79 3.85 -15.17
N HIS A 222 -2.90 3.81 -14.18
CA HIS A 222 -3.27 3.59 -12.78
C HIS A 222 -3.95 4.84 -12.20
N SER A 223 -5.11 4.63 -11.55
CA SER A 223 -5.90 5.65 -10.85
C SER A 223 -5.92 5.41 -9.35
#